data_AF-A0A959NZ03-F1
#
_entry.id   AF-A0A959NZ03-F1
#
_cell.length_a   1.000
_cell.length_b   1.000
_cell.length_c   1.000
_cell.angle_alpha   90.00
_cell.angle_beta   90.00
_cell.angle_gamma   90.00
#
_symmetry.space_group_name_H-M   'P 1'
#
loop_
_entity.id
_entity.type
_entity.pdbx_description
1 polymer ?
#
loop_
_entity_poly.entity_id
_entity_poly.type
_entity_poly.pdbx_seq_one_letter_code
_entity_poly.pdbx_strand_id
1 'polypeptide(L)'
;MTLTYPLNHHDFLTYQLYNTTRSKETQKRRSKSRTRIALFYFLFALFAYLAVDSALAIISIVVGIVSYLILPYYIKHRTYNAMSSFVQEQFHNKFGKSGSVEF
;
A
#
# COMPACT_ATOMS: atom_id res chain seq x y z
N MET A 1 -1.46 -19.39 34.87
CA MET A 1 -2.82 -18.80 34.68
C MET A 1 -3.24 -19.05 33.23
N THR A 2 -4.40 -19.63 32.94
CA THR A 2 -4.79 -20.04 31.56
C THR A 2 -5.61 -18.97 30.86
N LEU A 3 -5.03 -18.31 29.84
CA LEU A 3 -5.71 -17.36 28.97
C LEU A 3 -6.16 -18.08 27.69
N THR A 4 -7.47 -18.19 27.48
CA THR A 4 -8.07 -18.65 26.22
C THR A 4 -8.56 -17.44 25.45
N TYR A 5 -7.92 -17.16 24.32
CA TYR A 5 -8.35 -16.10 23.40
C TYR A 5 -8.53 -16.68 21.99
N PRO A 6 -9.67 -16.43 21.34
CA PRO A 6 -9.85 -16.82 19.94
C PRO A 6 -8.95 -15.96 19.07
N LEU A 7 -8.15 -16.60 18.22
CA LEU A 7 -7.35 -15.88 17.22
C LEU A 7 -8.31 -15.32 16.15
N ASN A 8 -8.58 -14.02 16.21
CA ASN A 8 -9.47 -13.36 15.27
C ASN A 8 -8.71 -12.98 13.99
N HIS A 9 -9.31 -13.24 12.83
CA HIS A 9 -8.69 -12.98 11.52
C HIS A 9 -8.35 -11.50 11.34
N HIS A 10 -9.25 -10.61 11.78
CA HIS A 10 -9.07 -9.17 11.63
C HIS A 10 -7.86 -8.65 12.41
N ASP A 11 -7.67 -9.15 13.63
CA ASP A 11 -6.58 -8.73 14.51
C ASP A 11 -5.23 -9.22 13.96
N PHE A 12 -5.18 -10.47 13.49
CA PHE A 12 -3.98 -11.02 12.87
C PHE A 12 -3.59 -10.28 11.59
N LEU A 13 -4.56 -10.02 10.69
CA LEU A 13 -4.33 -9.26 9.47
C LEU A 13 -3.82 -7.84 9.79
N THR A 14 -4.43 -7.18 10.77
CA THR A 14 -4.06 -5.82 11.18
C THR A 14 -2.65 -5.79 11.77
N TYR A 15 -2.30 -6.75 12.63
CA TYR A 15 -0.95 -6.88 13.17
C TYR A 15 0.08 -7.11 12.07
N GLN A 16 -0.22 -7.99 11.11
CA GLN A 16 0.70 -8.32 10.03
C GLN A 16 0.88 -7.16 9.06
N LEU A 17 -0.19 -6.41 8.75
CA LEU A 17 -0.14 -5.14 8.02
C LEU A 17 0.68 -4.09 8.77
N TYR A 18 0.52 -3.97 10.08
CA TYR A 18 1.29 -3.03 10.90
C TYR A 18 2.79 -3.34 10.85
N ASN A 19 3.18 -4.60 11.04
CA ASN A 19 4.58 -5.01 10.96
C ASN A 19 5.18 -4.81 9.56
N THR A 20 4.46 -5.18 8.50
CA THR A 20 4.96 -4.96 7.13
C THR A 20 5.10 -3.48 6.80
N THR A 21 4.16 -2.63 7.23
CA THR A 21 4.22 -1.19 6.97
C THR A 21 5.30 -0.44 7.74
N ARG A 22 5.70 -0.92 8.93
CA ARG A 22 6.88 -0.40 9.66
C ARG A 22 8.22 -0.88 9.10
N SER A 23 8.24 -1.90 8.22
CA SER A 23 9.49 -2.38 7.65
C SER A 23 10.20 -1.26 6.84
N LYS A 24 11.51 -1.10 7.08
CA LYS A 24 12.35 -0.10 6.38
C LYS A 24 12.28 -0.28 4.86
N GLU A 25 12.16 -1.52 4.40
CA GLU A 25 11.99 -1.86 2.99
C GLU A 25 10.69 -1.30 2.40
N THR A 26 9.57 -1.45 3.12
CA THR A 26 8.26 -0.98 2.63
C THR A 26 8.18 0.55 2.64
N GLN A 27 8.77 1.21 3.65
CA GLN A 27 8.91 2.66 3.64
C GLN A 27 9.78 3.16 2.47
N LYS A 28 10.95 2.54 2.23
CA LYS A 28 11.81 2.87 1.08
C LYS A 28 11.08 2.67 -0.25
N ARG A 29 10.32 1.58 -0.41
CA ARG A 29 9.58 1.28 -1.63
C ARG A 29 8.48 2.30 -1.90
N ARG A 30 7.77 2.75 -0.86
CA ARG A 30 6.75 3.82 -0.95
C ARG A 30 7.37 5.16 -1.33
N SER A 31 8.51 5.53 -0.73
CA SER A 31 9.23 6.76 -1.06
C SER A 31 9.73 6.75 -2.51
N LYS A 32 10.43 5.68 -2.94
CA LYS A 32 10.89 5.50 -4.32
C LYS A 32 9.74 5.49 -5.35
N SER A 33 8.58 4.95 -4.98
CA SER A 33 7.39 4.98 -5.84
C SER A 33 6.91 6.41 -6.09
N ARG A 34 6.82 7.24 -5.04
CA ARG A 34 6.41 8.65 -5.17
C ARG A 34 7.39 9.43 -6.02
N THR A 35 8.70 9.28 -5.78
CA THR A 35 9.74 9.99 -6.54
C THR A 35 9.72 9.62 -8.02
N ARG A 36 9.57 8.33 -8.37
CA ARG A 36 9.54 7.90 -9.78
C ARG A 36 8.36 8.48 -10.56
N ILE A 37 7.19 8.57 -9.94
CA ILE A 37 6.00 9.11 -10.59
C ILE A 37 6.07 10.63 -10.71
N ALA A 38 6.51 11.32 -9.65
CA ALA A 38 6.77 12.75 -9.72
C ALA A 38 7.78 13.08 -10.84
N LEU A 39 8.86 12.30 -10.96
CA LEU A 39 9.85 12.45 -12.01
C LEU A 39 9.26 12.20 -13.41
N PHE A 40 8.44 11.16 -13.57
CA PHE A 40 7.79 10.84 -14.84
C PHE A 40 6.89 11.98 -15.32
N TYR A 41 6.03 12.51 -14.45
CA TYR A 41 5.18 13.64 -14.80
C TYR A 41 5.95 14.94 -15.01
N PHE A 42 7.04 15.16 -14.27
CA PHE A 42 7.91 16.30 -14.48
C PHE A 42 8.56 16.28 -15.87
N LEU A 43 9.11 15.12 -16.28
CA LEU A 43 9.68 14.94 -17.62
C LEU A 43 8.61 15.07 -18.71
N PHE A 44 7.40 14.55 -18.46
CA PHE A 44 6.29 14.66 -19.39
C PHE A 44 5.82 16.12 -19.57
N ALA A 45 5.71 16.88 -18.47
CA ALA A 45 5.37 18.30 -18.51
C ALA A 45 6.45 19.13 -19.23
N LEU A 46 7.74 18.82 -18.98
CA LEU A 46 8.86 19.46 -19.68
C LEU A 46 8.81 19.20 -21.19
N PHE A 47 8.53 17.96 -21.60
CA PHE A 47 8.37 17.60 -23.00
C PHE A 47 7.18 18.30 -23.65
N ALA A 48 6.02 18.33 -22.97
CA ALA A 48 4.81 19.00 -23.45
C ALA A 48 5.00 20.52 -23.64
N TYR A 49 5.76 21.16 -22.74
CA TYR A 49 6.08 22.59 -22.83
C TYR A 49 6.97 22.91 -24.04
N LEU A 50 7.89 22.03 -24.41
CA LEU A 50 8.83 22.26 -25.51
C LEU A 50 8.25 21.92 -26.90
N ALA A 51 7.28 21.00 -26.99
CA ALA A 51 6.91 20.38 -28.26
C ALA A 51 5.52 20.75 -28.81
N VAL A 52 4.58 21.24 -27.99
CA VAL A 52 3.16 21.30 -28.40
C VAL A 52 2.52 22.66 -28.13
N ASP A 53 2.11 22.94 -26.88
CA ASP A 53 1.39 24.16 -26.51
C ASP A 53 1.30 24.31 -24.98
N SER A 54 1.20 25.54 -24.51
CA SER A 54 1.09 25.90 -23.08
C SER A 54 -0.15 25.28 -22.40
N ALA A 55 -1.23 25.04 -23.15
CA ALA A 55 -2.42 24.34 -22.66
C ALA A 55 -2.15 22.87 -22.29
N LEU A 56 -1.33 22.16 -23.06
CA LEU A 56 -1.02 20.75 -22.82
C LEU A 56 -0.13 20.56 -21.59
N ALA A 57 0.74 21.54 -21.32
CA ALA A 57 1.56 21.58 -20.11
C ALA A 57 0.69 21.69 -18.85
N ILE A 58 -0.35 22.52 -18.86
CA ILE A 58 -1.30 22.67 -17.74
C ILE A 58 -2.04 21.35 -17.48
N ILE A 59 -2.56 20.70 -18.52
CA ILE A 59 -3.23 19.39 -18.39
C ILE A 59 -2.30 18.35 -17.79
N SER A 60 -1.04 18.33 -18.24
CA SER A 60 -0.02 17.38 -17.74
C SER A 60 0.26 17.58 -16.25
N ILE A 61 0.31 18.83 -15.77
CA ILE A 61 0.46 19.15 -14.34
C ILE A 61 -0.75 18.66 -13.55
N VAL A 62 -1.96 18.93 -14.02
CA VAL A 62 -3.20 18.49 -13.36
C VAL A 62 -3.24 16.96 -13.25
N VAL A 63 -2.95 16.24 -14.33
CA VAL A 63 -2.90 14.77 -14.32
C VAL A 63 -1.80 14.27 -13.39
N GLY A 64 -0.65 14.93 -13.32
CA GLY A 64 0.43 14.61 -12.38
C GLY A 64 0.02 14.77 -10.90
N ILE A 65 -0.73 15.82 -10.58
CA ILE A 65 -1.25 16.04 -9.22
C ILE A 65 -2.30 14.97 -8.88
N VAL A 66 -3.24 14.72 -9.80
CA VAL A 66 -4.31 13.73 -9.61
C VAL A 66 -3.72 12.33 -9.40
N SER A 67 -2.76 11.93 -10.24
CA SER A 67 -2.08 10.65 -10.10
C SER A 67 -1.27 10.55 -8.81
N TYR A 68 -0.60 11.62 -8.37
CA TYR A 68 0.08 11.65 -7.07
C TYR A 68 -0.87 11.42 -5.89
N LEU A 69 -2.12 11.90 -5.96
CA LEU A 69 -3.15 11.68 -4.95
C LEU A 69 -3.80 10.29 -5.01
N ILE A 70 -4.05 9.76 -6.20
CA ILE A 70 -4.71 8.45 -6.39
C ILE A 70 -3.76 7.29 -6.06
N LEU A 71 -2.48 7.42 -6.39
CA LEU A 71 -1.50 6.36 -6.22
C LEU A 71 -1.36 5.80 -4.79
N PRO A 72 -1.25 6.61 -3.71
CA PRO A 72 -1.16 6.08 -2.35
C PRO A 72 -2.40 5.28 -1.97
N TYR A 73 -3.59 5.68 -2.44
CA TYR A 73 -4.82 4.96 -2.20
C TYR A 73 -4.81 3.59 -2.90
N TYR A 74 -4.44 3.57 -4.18
CA TYR A 74 -4.34 2.33 -4.96
C TYR A 74 -3.33 1.34 -4.36
N ILE A 75 -2.14 1.81 -3.99
CA ILE A 75 -1.11 0.94 -3.37
C ILE A 75 -1.59 0.39 -2.03
N LYS A 76 -2.24 1.22 -1.19
CA LYS A 76 -2.79 0.78 0.09
C LYS A 76 -3.82 -0.32 -0.10
N HIS A 77 -4.76 -0.13 -1.03
CA HIS A 77 -5.82 -1.09 -1.30
C HIS A 77 -5.26 -2.41 -1.86
N ARG A 78 -4.37 -2.34 -2.85
CA ARG A 78 -3.71 -3.53 -3.41
C ARG A 78 -2.93 -4.32 -2.36
N THR A 79 -2.22 -3.64 -1.46
CA THR A 79 -1.45 -4.29 -0.40
C THR A 79 -2.38 -4.98 0.60
N TYR A 80 -3.47 -4.32 0.99
CA TYR A 80 -4.48 -4.90 1.86
C TYR A 80 -5.07 -6.17 1.25
N ASN A 81 -5.51 -6.12 -0.01
CA ASN A 81 -6.12 -7.25 -0.69
C ASN A 81 -5.15 -8.42 -0.81
N ALA A 82 -3.90 -8.17 -1.23
CA ALA A 82 -2.88 -9.23 -1.36
C ALA A 82 -2.58 -9.91 -0.02
N MET A 83 -2.48 -9.12 1.07
CA MET A 83 -2.24 -9.65 2.41
C MET A 83 -3.46 -10.42 2.93
N SER A 84 -4.67 -9.90 2.69
CA SER A 84 -5.91 -10.55 3.09
C SER A 84 -6.08 -11.90 2.40
N SER A 85 -5.84 -11.97 1.09
CA SER A 85 -5.88 -13.22 0.34
C SER A 85 -4.84 -14.22 0.87
N PHE A 86 -3.61 -13.76 1.13
CA PHE A 86 -2.55 -14.62 1.69
C PHE A 86 -2.91 -15.17 3.08
N VAL A 87 -3.43 -14.31 3.97
CA VAL A 87 -3.83 -14.72 5.32
C VAL A 87 -5.00 -15.71 5.26
N GLN A 88 -5.98 -15.44 4.39
CA GLN A 88 -7.10 -16.34 4.19
C GLN A 88 -6.64 -17.71 3.68
N GLU A 89 -5.78 -17.76 2.67
CA GLU A 89 -5.31 -19.02 2.08
C GLU A 89 -4.44 -19.83 3.05
N GLN A 90 -3.49 -19.20 3.73
CA GLN A 90 -2.51 -19.92 4.57
C GLN A 90 -3.00 -20.19 6.00
N PHE A 91 -3.89 -19.35 6.51
CA PHE A 91 -4.28 -19.38 7.93
C PHE A 91 -5.75 -19.71 8.16
N HIS A 92 -6.57 -20.00 7.13
CA HIS A 92 -8.00 -20.34 7.34
C HIS A 92 -8.20 -21.46 8.36
N ASN A 93 -7.28 -22.43 8.43
CA ASN A 93 -7.35 -23.57 9.35
C ASN A 93 -6.89 -23.27 10.80
N LYS A 94 -6.39 -22.06 11.05
CA LYS A 94 -5.87 -21.63 12.37
C LYS A 94 -6.81 -20.67 13.10
N PHE A 95 -7.68 -19.97 12.39
CA PHE A 95 -8.67 -19.07 12.99
C PHE A 95 -9.84 -19.86 13.58
N GLY A 96 -10.36 -19.41 14.73
CA GLY A 96 -11.46 -20.08 15.44
C GLY A 96 -11.06 -21.29 16.31
N LYS A 97 -9.77 -21.63 16.39
CA LYS A 97 -9.24 -22.61 17.35
C LYS A 97 -8.78 -21.90 18.62
N SER A 98 -9.36 -22.27 19.76
CA SER A 98 -8.93 -21.79 21.08
C SER A 98 -7.58 -22.39 21.43
N GLY A 99 -6.50 -21.60 21.36
CA GLY A 99 -5.21 -21.97 21.91
C GLY A 99 -5.17 -21.63 23.40
N SER A 100 -4.77 -22.57 24.25
CA SER A 100 -4.44 -22.28 25.64
C SER A 100 -2.94 -22.00 25.75
N VAL A 101 -2.58 -20.82 26.24
CA VAL A 101 -1.20 -20.53 26.64
C VAL A 101 -1.13 -20.67 28.16
N GLU A 102 -0.33 -21.62 28.64
CA GLU A 102 0.00 -21.74 30.06
C GLU A 102 1.23 -20.90 30.38
N PHE A 103 1.07 -20.01 31.36
CA PHE A 103 2.13 -19.26 32.04
C PHE A 103 2.27 -19.75 33.47
#